data_AF-A0A946GFJ4-F1
#
_entry.id   AF-A0A946GFJ4-F1
#
_cell.length_a   1.000
_cell.length_b   1.000
_cell.length_c   1.000
_cell.angle_alpha   90.00
_cell.angle_beta   90.00
_cell.angle_gamma   90.00
#
_symmetry.space_group_name_H-M   'P 1'
#
loop_
_entity.id
_entity.type
_entity.pdbx_description
1 polymer ?
#
loop_
_entity_poly.entity_id
_entity_poly.type
_entity_poly.pdbx_seq_one_letter_code
_entity_poly.pdbx_strand_id
1 'polypeptide(L)'
;AAQPMMIMNCDIMEPTTGQTYIRDPRSIAKKAEVYLQSTGIGDTAYFGSEAEFFVFDDVRFDVQMNNCFFEFSSEEGPYVSGEILSEGGNIGHRPGVKGGYFPVPPVDASHDLRAEMVTVAQEMGLDMDKHHHEVAPSQHELGMTFSTLVDNADNQQIYKYVVHMVAHTYGKTATFMPKPVAGDNGSGMHVHQSIWKDGKPLFAGSGYADLSEMALYYIGGIIKHARALNAFTNPSTNSYKRLIPGFEAPVLLAYSARNRSASCRIPFSASPNGKRVEVRFPDAVANPYLAFSAMLMAGLDGIQNKIHPGDAMDKDLYDLPPAELAEIPTVCGSLRQALESLDADRDFLKKGDVFTDDAIDGYMDLKWEEVYNFEHTPHPVEWQMYYSS
;
A
#
# COMPACT_ATOMS: atom_id res chain seq x y z
N ALA A 1 23.28 20.97 21.40
CA ALA A 1 24.10 19.85 20.89
C ALA A 1 23.19 18.68 20.61
N ALA A 2 23.39 17.96 19.49
CA ALA A 2 22.65 16.73 19.19
C ALA A 2 22.95 15.68 20.27
N GLN A 3 21.93 14.94 20.70
CA GLN A 3 22.05 13.85 21.67
C GLN A 3 21.89 12.52 20.93
N PRO A 4 22.75 11.51 21.17
CA PRO A 4 22.52 10.17 20.66
C PRO A 4 21.18 9.63 21.15
N MET A 5 20.39 9.02 20.26
CA MET A 5 19.09 8.43 20.56
C MET A 5 19.03 7.00 20.01
N MET A 6 18.26 6.14 20.68
CA MET A 6 17.95 4.79 20.22
C MET A 6 16.43 4.67 20.09
N ILE A 7 15.97 4.20 18.93
CA ILE A 7 14.56 3.91 18.67
C ILE A 7 14.33 2.42 18.93
N MET A 8 13.27 2.09 19.66
CA MET A 8 12.90 0.71 19.98
C MET A 8 11.41 0.50 19.67
N ASN A 9 11.10 -0.58 18.95
CA ASN A 9 9.72 -1.02 18.75
C ASN A 9 9.29 -1.88 19.93
N CYS A 10 8.10 -1.62 20.46
CA CYS A 10 7.54 -2.28 21.63
C CYS A 10 6.15 -2.82 21.32
N ASP A 11 5.77 -3.90 22.01
CA ASP A 11 4.39 -4.39 22.05
C ASP A 11 3.69 -3.81 23.28
N ILE A 12 2.35 -3.77 23.25
CA ILE A 12 1.54 -3.36 24.40
C ILE A 12 1.11 -4.61 25.17
N MET A 13 1.29 -4.58 26.49
CA MET A 13 0.94 -5.67 27.40
C MET A 13 -0.12 -5.21 28.39
N GLU A 14 -1.11 -6.06 28.67
CA GLU A 14 -2.11 -5.77 29.68
C GLU A 14 -1.52 -5.90 31.10
N PRO A 15 -1.48 -4.83 31.90
CA PRO A 15 -0.72 -4.81 33.15
C PRO A 15 -1.30 -5.74 34.22
N THR A 16 -2.60 -6.05 34.16
CA THR A 16 -3.27 -6.91 35.13
C THR A 16 -3.10 -8.40 34.85
N THR A 17 -2.99 -8.79 33.58
CA THR A 17 -2.90 -10.20 33.15
C THR A 17 -1.51 -10.61 32.68
N GLY A 18 -0.66 -9.63 32.29
CA GLY A 18 0.62 -9.89 31.63
C GLY A 18 0.47 -10.47 30.22
N GLN A 19 -0.72 -10.45 29.63
CA GLN A 19 -0.99 -10.93 28.27
C GLN A 19 -0.78 -9.82 27.25
N THR A 20 -0.57 -10.17 25.98
CA THR A 20 -0.50 -9.19 24.90
C THR A 20 -1.84 -8.48 24.74
N TYR A 21 -1.79 -7.16 24.51
CA TYR A 21 -2.99 -6.36 24.31
C TYR A 21 -3.64 -6.72 22.98
N ILE A 22 -4.93 -7.05 23.01
CA ILE A 22 -5.64 -7.62 21.85
C ILE A 22 -5.84 -6.63 20.70
N ARG A 23 -5.70 -5.32 20.95
CA ARG A 23 -5.78 -4.27 19.92
C ARG A 23 -4.42 -3.72 19.50
N ASP A 24 -3.31 -4.24 20.03
CA ASP A 24 -1.98 -3.87 19.56
C ASP A 24 -1.70 -4.47 18.17
N PRO A 25 -1.51 -3.63 17.12
CA PRO A 25 -1.25 -4.12 15.77
C PRO A 25 -0.06 -5.06 15.67
N ARG A 26 1.02 -4.80 16.42
CA ARG A 26 2.24 -5.61 16.36
C ARG A 26 2.04 -6.97 17.01
N SER A 27 1.29 -7.02 18.11
CA SER A 27 0.82 -8.27 18.73
C SER A 27 -0.08 -9.08 17.80
N ILE A 28 -0.98 -8.44 17.04
CA ILE A 28 -1.82 -9.12 16.02
C ILE A 28 -0.94 -9.74 14.92
N ALA A 29 0.06 -9.01 14.43
CA ALA A 29 1.02 -9.51 13.44
C ALA A 29 1.80 -10.74 13.92
N LYS A 30 2.28 -10.72 15.16
CA LYS A 30 2.92 -11.89 15.78
C LYS A 30 1.98 -13.08 15.88
N LYS A 31 0.72 -12.85 16.27
CA LYS A 31 -0.29 -13.92 16.30
C LYS A 31 -0.54 -14.52 14.92
N ALA A 32 -0.53 -13.70 13.85
CA ALA A 32 -0.70 -14.18 12.48
C ALA A 32 0.43 -15.14 12.05
N GLU A 33 1.68 -14.82 12.37
CA GLU A 33 2.82 -15.72 12.12
C GLU A 33 2.73 -17.02 12.92
N VAL A 34 2.38 -16.94 14.21
CA VAL A 34 2.14 -18.12 15.06
C VAL A 34 0.98 -18.95 14.51
N TYR A 35 -0.08 -18.32 14.02
CA TYR A 35 -1.21 -19.01 13.43
C TYR A 35 -0.78 -19.81 12.19
N LEU A 36 -0.04 -19.21 11.25
CA LEU A 36 0.54 -19.91 10.10
C LEU A 36 1.26 -21.19 10.54
N GLN A 37 2.17 -21.08 11.52
CA GLN A 37 2.91 -22.23 12.05
C GLN A 37 1.96 -23.30 12.62
N SER A 38 0.96 -22.88 13.39
CA SER A 38 -0.02 -23.79 14.01
C SER A 38 -0.87 -24.57 13.00
N THR A 39 -1.08 -24.01 11.79
CA THR A 39 -1.82 -24.69 10.72
C THR A 39 -1.04 -25.83 10.08
N GLY A 40 0.29 -25.85 10.23
CA GLY A 40 1.20 -26.78 9.54
C GLY A 40 1.37 -26.53 8.04
N ILE A 41 0.76 -25.48 7.47
CA ILE A 41 0.87 -25.10 6.05
C ILE A 41 2.30 -24.67 5.72
N GLY A 42 2.87 -23.76 6.52
CA GLY A 42 4.25 -23.29 6.43
C GLY A 42 4.76 -22.84 7.78
N ASP A 43 6.05 -22.51 7.87
CA ASP A 43 6.66 -22.00 9.10
C ASP A 43 6.99 -20.50 9.05
N THR A 44 7.08 -19.95 7.83
CA THR A 44 7.52 -18.58 7.57
C THR A 44 6.69 -17.99 6.43
N ALA A 45 6.18 -16.78 6.62
CA ALA A 45 5.63 -15.95 5.55
C ALA A 45 6.53 -14.75 5.32
N TYR A 46 7.05 -14.62 4.11
CA TYR A 46 7.83 -13.46 3.71
C TYR A 46 6.94 -12.41 3.05
N PHE A 47 7.14 -11.16 3.48
CA PHE A 47 6.51 -9.96 2.98
C PHE A 47 7.58 -9.01 2.46
N GLY A 48 7.39 -8.49 1.24
CA GLY A 48 8.18 -7.39 0.69
C GLY A 48 7.24 -6.31 0.21
N SER A 49 7.40 -5.08 0.69
CA SER A 49 6.45 -4.00 0.45
C SER A 49 7.14 -2.81 -0.22
N GLU A 50 6.63 -2.42 -1.38
CA GLU A 50 7.11 -1.28 -2.17
C GLU A 50 6.15 -0.11 -1.95
N ALA A 51 6.49 0.80 -1.04
CA ALA A 51 5.66 1.95 -0.69
C ALA A 51 6.14 3.20 -1.43
N GLU A 52 5.36 3.61 -2.42
CA GLU A 52 5.58 4.82 -3.22
C GLU A 52 5.25 6.07 -2.39
N PHE A 53 5.89 7.20 -2.69
CA PHE A 53 5.68 8.47 -1.99
C PHE A 53 5.86 9.67 -2.92
N PHE A 54 5.38 10.83 -2.48
CA PHE A 54 5.65 12.11 -3.12
C PHE A 54 6.55 12.97 -2.23
N VAL A 55 7.33 13.85 -2.85
CA VAL A 55 8.07 14.92 -2.17
C VAL A 55 7.66 16.26 -2.78
N PHE A 56 7.20 17.20 -1.95
CA PHE A 56 6.80 18.54 -2.35
C PHE A 56 7.67 19.60 -1.68
N ASP A 57 7.67 20.82 -2.22
CA ASP A 57 8.42 21.95 -1.68
C ASP A 57 7.61 22.73 -0.64
N ASP A 58 6.31 22.92 -0.87
CA ASP A 58 5.36 23.57 0.04
C ASP A 58 4.02 22.82 0.00
N VAL A 59 3.36 22.72 1.15
CA VAL A 59 2.01 22.14 1.27
C VAL A 59 1.21 22.97 2.27
N ARG A 60 0.07 23.50 1.83
CA ARG A 60 -0.84 24.33 2.63
C ARG A 60 -2.27 23.78 2.52
N PHE A 61 -3.00 23.74 3.63
CA PHE A 61 -4.41 23.35 3.63
C PHE A 61 -5.14 24.02 4.79
N ASP A 62 -6.45 24.21 4.64
CA ASP A 62 -7.34 24.69 5.69
C ASP A 62 -8.73 24.10 5.50
N VAL A 63 -9.42 23.81 6.61
CA VAL A 63 -10.77 23.24 6.63
C VAL A 63 -11.58 23.97 7.73
N GLN A 64 -12.16 25.10 7.35
CA GLN A 64 -13.02 25.96 8.18
C GLN A 64 -14.41 26.11 7.58
N MET A 65 -15.35 26.63 8.39
CA MET A 65 -16.74 26.88 7.97
C MET A 65 -16.86 27.72 6.68
N ASN A 66 -15.91 28.61 6.41
CA ASN A 66 -15.92 29.53 5.28
C ASN A 66 -14.65 29.46 4.41
N ASN A 67 -13.74 28.52 4.67
CA ASN A 67 -12.48 28.38 3.94
C ASN A 67 -12.06 26.91 3.90
N CYS A 68 -12.11 26.28 2.72
CA CYS A 68 -11.68 24.90 2.54
C CYS A 68 -10.81 24.80 1.30
N PHE A 69 -9.52 24.51 1.49
CA PHE A 69 -8.56 24.38 0.38
C PHE A 69 -7.43 23.42 0.73
N PHE A 70 -6.75 22.94 -0.29
CA PHE A 70 -5.40 22.41 -0.21
C PHE A 70 -4.62 22.93 -1.43
N GLU A 71 -3.33 23.14 -1.24
CA GLU A 71 -2.41 23.64 -2.25
C GLU A 71 -1.03 23.06 -1.96
N PHE A 72 -0.28 22.73 -3.01
CA PHE A 72 1.10 22.31 -2.90
C PHE A 72 1.91 22.85 -4.07
N SER A 73 3.22 22.96 -3.89
CA SER A 73 4.16 23.28 -4.96
C SER A 73 5.23 22.20 -5.08
N SER A 74 5.70 22.02 -6.30
CA SER A 74 6.88 21.24 -6.62
C SER A 74 7.61 21.88 -7.80
N GLU A 75 8.92 22.04 -7.68
CA GLU A 75 9.81 22.50 -8.74
C GLU A 75 9.82 21.55 -9.95
N GLU A 76 9.56 20.25 -9.76
CA GLU A 76 9.39 19.27 -10.83
C GLU A 76 7.97 19.29 -11.44
N GLY A 77 7.03 19.99 -10.82
CA GLY A 77 5.64 20.03 -11.25
C GLY A 77 5.47 20.59 -12.67
N PRO A 78 4.69 19.94 -13.57
CA PRO A 78 4.50 20.45 -14.94
C PRO A 78 3.80 21.81 -14.97
N TYR A 79 3.05 22.13 -13.91
CA TYR A 79 2.33 23.40 -13.71
C TYR A 79 3.25 24.59 -13.42
N VAL A 80 4.52 24.40 -13.04
CA VAL A 80 5.47 25.52 -12.81
C VAL A 80 6.31 25.87 -14.05
N SER A 81 6.02 25.27 -15.21
CA SER A 81 6.77 25.51 -16.46
C SER A 81 6.76 26.96 -16.94
N GLY A 82 5.68 27.71 -16.66
CA GLY A 82 5.54 29.14 -16.98
C GLY A 82 5.85 30.09 -15.82
N GLU A 83 6.18 29.57 -14.63
CA GLU A 83 6.38 30.37 -13.43
C GLU A 83 7.71 31.11 -13.45
N ILE A 84 7.71 32.34 -12.92
CA ILE A 84 8.94 33.10 -12.65
C ILE A 84 9.42 32.66 -11.26
N LEU A 85 10.24 31.62 -11.24
CA LEU A 85 10.90 31.15 -10.03
C LEU A 85 11.97 32.16 -9.61
N SER A 86 12.08 32.38 -8.30
CA SER A 86 13.03 33.35 -7.72
C SER A 86 14.49 32.92 -7.93
N GLU A 87 15.19 32.48 -6.89
CA GLU A 87 16.61 32.13 -7.00
C GLU A 87 16.86 31.06 -8.09
N GLY A 88 17.87 31.26 -8.95
CA GLY A 88 18.22 30.33 -10.03
C GLY A 88 17.37 30.40 -11.31
N GLY A 89 16.20 31.05 -11.27
CA GLY A 89 15.30 31.18 -12.43
C GLY A 89 14.63 29.87 -12.85
N ASN A 90 13.87 29.90 -13.95
CA ASN A 90 13.20 28.71 -14.47
C ASN A 90 14.11 27.90 -15.39
N ILE A 91 14.65 26.78 -14.89
CA ILE A 91 15.62 25.92 -15.61
C ILE A 91 14.99 24.94 -16.62
N GLY A 92 13.65 24.89 -16.71
CA GLY A 92 12.90 24.20 -17.76
C GLY A 92 12.76 22.68 -17.65
N HIS A 93 13.81 21.94 -17.28
CA HIS A 93 13.85 20.47 -17.32
C HIS A 93 12.86 19.80 -16.35
N ARG A 94 11.69 19.39 -16.84
CA ARG A 94 10.63 18.78 -16.01
C ARG A 94 9.98 17.58 -16.67
N PRO A 95 9.58 16.56 -15.90
CA PRO A 95 8.73 15.51 -16.40
C PRO A 95 7.34 16.07 -16.75
N GLY A 96 6.74 15.57 -17.83
CA GLY A 96 5.32 15.81 -18.09
C GLY A 96 4.43 15.01 -17.13
N VAL A 97 3.11 15.20 -17.25
CA VAL A 97 2.12 14.32 -16.59
C VAL A 97 2.40 12.87 -16.99
N LYS A 98 2.48 11.96 -16.01
CA LYS A 98 2.92 10.55 -16.20
C LYS A 98 4.31 10.38 -16.85
N GLY A 99 5.16 11.40 -16.80
CA GLY A 99 6.47 11.45 -17.48
C GLY A 99 7.68 11.26 -16.56
N GLY A 100 7.48 10.92 -15.29
CA GLY A 100 8.53 10.81 -14.28
C GLY A 100 9.26 9.46 -14.28
N TYR A 101 8.82 8.48 -15.07
CA TYR A 101 9.37 7.12 -14.98
C TYR A 101 10.76 7.01 -15.62
N PHE A 102 11.81 7.04 -14.80
CA PHE A 102 13.23 6.91 -15.16
C PHE A 102 13.85 7.93 -16.16
N PRO A 103 13.49 9.23 -16.16
CA PRO A 103 14.35 10.21 -16.81
C PRO A 103 15.66 10.35 -16.01
N VAL A 104 16.72 10.78 -16.69
CA VAL A 104 18.00 11.10 -16.02
C VAL A 104 18.01 12.57 -15.58
N PRO A 105 18.88 12.96 -14.62
CA PRO A 105 19.13 14.37 -14.33
C PRO A 105 19.52 15.14 -15.61
N PRO A 106 19.10 16.41 -15.77
CA PRO A 106 18.45 17.25 -14.76
C PRO A 106 16.91 17.16 -14.72
N VAL A 107 16.27 16.26 -15.48
CA VAL A 107 14.79 16.10 -15.43
C VAL A 107 14.36 15.42 -14.13
N ASP A 108 15.12 14.43 -13.68
CA ASP A 108 15.02 13.87 -12.32
C ASP A 108 15.84 14.75 -11.36
N ALA A 109 15.17 15.64 -10.64
CA ALA A 109 15.81 16.59 -9.72
C ALA A 109 16.04 15.99 -8.32
N SER A 110 15.44 14.83 -8.04
CA SER A 110 15.42 14.20 -6.73
C SER A 110 16.36 12.99 -6.60
N HIS A 111 17.28 12.81 -7.56
CA HIS A 111 18.23 11.69 -7.58
C HIS A 111 19.06 11.59 -6.29
N ASP A 112 19.73 12.68 -5.91
CA ASP A 112 20.58 12.73 -4.72
C ASP A 112 19.77 12.61 -3.43
N LEU A 113 18.57 13.21 -3.39
CA LEU A 113 17.65 13.07 -2.26
C LEU A 113 17.30 11.59 -2.00
N ARG A 114 16.96 10.85 -3.06
CA ARG A 114 16.66 9.42 -2.95
C ARG A 114 17.89 8.59 -2.55
N ALA A 115 19.07 8.92 -3.07
CA ALA A 115 20.31 8.24 -2.70
C ALA A 115 20.67 8.46 -1.22
N GLU A 116 20.44 9.66 -0.69
CA GLU A 116 20.59 9.95 0.73
C GLU A 116 19.59 9.16 1.59
N MET A 117 18.32 9.10 1.18
CA MET A 117 17.32 8.28 1.86
C MET A 117 17.72 6.80 1.94
N VAL A 118 18.25 6.23 0.86
CA VAL A 118 18.78 4.86 0.86
C VAL A 118 19.94 4.70 1.83
N THR A 119 20.88 5.66 1.83
CA THR A 119 22.06 5.64 2.72
C THR A 119 21.63 5.65 4.19
N VAL A 120 20.74 6.57 4.57
CA VAL A 120 20.23 6.67 5.95
C VAL A 120 19.39 5.46 6.33
N ALA A 121 18.59 4.90 5.41
CA ALA A 121 17.85 3.67 5.67
C ALA A 121 18.77 2.49 5.96
N GLN A 122 19.88 2.34 5.22
CA GLN A 122 20.90 1.33 5.48
C GLN A 122 21.59 1.53 6.83
N GLU A 123 21.90 2.77 7.21
CA GLU A 123 22.44 3.09 8.54
C GLU A 123 21.47 2.76 9.69
N MET A 124 20.16 2.82 9.43
CA MET A 124 19.11 2.40 10.35
C MET A 124 18.81 0.89 10.29
N GLY A 125 19.55 0.12 9.48
CA GLY A 125 19.50 -1.34 9.43
C GLY A 125 18.57 -1.93 8.38
N LEU A 126 18.06 -1.14 7.43
CA LEU A 126 17.26 -1.65 6.32
C LEU A 126 18.17 -2.17 5.22
N ASP A 127 17.86 -3.35 4.69
CA ASP A 127 18.48 -3.86 3.47
C ASP A 127 17.74 -3.27 2.25
N MET A 128 18.43 -2.42 1.49
CA MET A 128 17.87 -1.64 0.38
C MET A 128 18.41 -2.18 -0.95
N ASP A 129 17.55 -2.31 -1.97
CA ASP A 129 17.92 -2.91 -3.27
C ASP A 129 17.89 -1.92 -4.45
N LYS A 130 16.98 -0.95 -4.44
CA LYS A 130 16.80 0.03 -5.53
C LYS A 130 16.28 1.37 -5.02
N HIS A 131 16.46 2.40 -5.84
CA HIS A 131 15.69 3.65 -5.76
C HIS A 131 15.41 4.18 -7.15
N HIS A 132 14.24 4.79 -7.34
CA HIS A 132 13.90 5.43 -8.61
C HIS A 132 12.82 6.49 -8.48
N HIS A 133 12.78 7.34 -9.50
CA HIS A 133 11.65 8.21 -9.74
C HIS A 133 10.48 7.38 -10.30
N GLU A 134 9.28 7.66 -9.80
CA GLU A 134 8.04 6.99 -10.20
C GLU A 134 7.30 7.73 -11.32
N VAL A 135 6.15 7.22 -11.74
CA VAL A 135 5.45 7.69 -12.95
C VAL A 135 5.01 9.16 -12.86
N ALA A 136 4.43 9.61 -11.75
CA ALA A 136 4.01 11.00 -11.60
C ALA A 136 5.21 11.91 -11.27
N PRO A 137 5.21 13.19 -11.70
CA PRO A 137 6.17 14.19 -11.23
C PRO A 137 6.27 14.21 -9.71
N SER A 138 7.49 14.26 -9.18
CA SER A 138 7.78 14.27 -7.73
C SER A 138 7.35 13.01 -6.97
N GLN A 139 7.06 11.93 -7.70
CA GLN A 139 6.78 10.62 -7.12
C GLN A 139 8.07 9.79 -7.10
N HIS A 140 8.24 8.98 -6.07
CA HIS A 140 9.43 8.18 -5.85
C HIS A 140 9.08 6.82 -5.24
N GLU A 141 9.99 5.86 -5.43
CA GLU A 141 9.97 4.56 -4.75
C GLU A 141 11.42 4.19 -4.37
N LEU A 142 11.60 3.72 -3.13
CA LEU A 142 12.79 2.97 -2.74
C LEU A 142 12.37 1.53 -2.46
N GLY A 143 13.17 0.57 -2.92
CA GLY A 143 12.94 -0.83 -2.64
C GLY A 143 13.77 -1.29 -1.44
N MET A 144 13.13 -2.07 -0.58
CA MET A 144 13.77 -2.81 0.50
C MET A 144 13.57 -4.29 0.30
N THR A 145 14.56 -5.08 0.70
CA THR A 145 14.48 -6.54 0.67
C THR A 145 13.33 -7.01 1.57
N PHE A 146 12.64 -8.06 1.13
CA PHE A 146 11.58 -8.70 1.91
C PHE A 146 12.11 -9.21 3.26
N SER A 147 11.21 -9.35 4.23
CA SER A 147 11.49 -9.99 5.52
C SER A 147 10.28 -10.80 5.99
N THR A 148 10.32 -11.35 7.20
CA THR A 148 9.14 -11.95 7.85
C THR A 148 8.01 -10.92 7.99
N LEU A 149 6.80 -11.35 8.30
CA LEU A 149 5.63 -10.45 8.34
C LEU A 149 5.84 -9.32 9.35
N VAL A 150 6.26 -9.65 10.57
CA VAL A 150 6.47 -8.65 11.62
C VAL A 150 7.66 -7.76 11.28
N ASP A 151 8.78 -8.35 10.86
CA ASP A 151 10.00 -7.60 10.58
C ASP A 151 9.82 -6.66 9.37
N ASN A 152 9.09 -7.08 8.33
CA ASN A 152 8.82 -6.20 7.20
C ASN A 152 7.86 -5.06 7.57
N ALA A 153 6.92 -5.29 8.49
CA ALA A 153 6.07 -4.23 9.03
C ALA A 153 6.86 -3.25 9.91
N ASP A 154 7.79 -3.74 10.73
CA ASP A 154 8.76 -2.92 11.46
C ASP A 154 9.60 -2.08 10.48
N ASN A 155 10.14 -2.70 9.42
CA ASN A 155 10.93 -2.02 8.38
C ASN A 155 10.13 -0.94 7.64
N GLN A 156 8.85 -1.17 7.32
CA GLN A 156 7.99 -0.15 6.72
C GLN A 156 7.86 1.11 7.59
N GLN A 157 7.77 0.94 8.90
CA GLN A 157 7.71 2.09 9.82
C GLN A 157 9.03 2.88 9.83
N ILE A 158 10.16 2.20 9.81
CA ILE A 158 11.48 2.85 9.73
C ILE A 158 11.65 3.55 8.37
N TYR A 159 11.28 2.88 7.27
CA TYR A 159 11.32 3.44 5.93
C TYR A 159 10.54 4.76 5.83
N LYS A 160 9.29 4.79 6.30
CA LYS A 160 8.47 6.02 6.33
C LYS A 160 9.11 7.13 7.16
N TYR A 161 9.70 6.78 8.30
CA TYR A 161 10.43 7.72 9.14
C TYR A 161 11.64 8.32 8.42
N VAL A 162 12.47 7.49 7.79
CA VAL A 162 13.64 7.94 7.01
C VAL A 162 13.21 8.88 5.89
N VAL A 163 12.22 8.50 5.09
CA VAL A 163 11.73 9.32 3.97
C VAL A 163 11.24 10.69 4.48
N HIS A 164 10.43 10.73 5.53
CA HIS A 164 9.96 11.99 6.10
C HIS A 164 11.11 12.85 6.64
N MET A 165 12.04 12.26 7.38
CA MET A 165 13.10 13.01 8.04
C MET A 165 14.16 13.52 7.07
N VAL A 166 14.54 12.72 6.06
CA VAL A 166 15.50 13.14 5.04
C VAL A 166 14.87 14.19 4.11
N ALA A 167 13.60 14.06 3.73
CA ALA A 167 12.92 15.12 2.99
C ALA A 167 12.90 16.43 3.81
N HIS A 168 12.62 16.35 5.11
CA HIS A 168 12.61 17.50 6.01
C HIS A 168 13.98 18.18 6.13
N THR A 169 15.09 17.43 6.22
CA THR A 169 16.43 18.02 6.29
C THR A 169 16.85 18.70 4.99
N TYR A 170 16.26 18.30 3.86
CA TYR A 170 16.43 18.95 2.56
C TYR A 170 15.48 20.15 2.36
N GLY A 171 14.71 20.54 3.38
CA GLY A 171 13.76 21.65 3.29
C GLY A 171 12.52 21.33 2.45
N LYS A 172 12.21 20.05 2.26
CA LYS A 172 11.05 19.55 1.52
C LYS A 172 10.08 18.81 2.46
N THR A 173 8.95 18.37 1.93
CA THR A 173 7.97 17.59 2.70
C THR A 173 7.52 16.37 1.92
N ALA A 174 7.65 15.18 2.53
CA ALA A 174 7.26 13.92 1.91
C ALA A 174 5.88 13.48 2.38
N THR A 175 5.15 12.76 1.52
CA THR A 175 3.85 12.16 1.87
C THR A 175 3.66 10.79 1.20
N PHE A 176 3.08 9.87 1.95
CA PHE A 176 2.65 8.55 1.51
C PHE A 176 1.15 8.48 1.19
N MET A 177 0.48 9.64 1.05
CA MET A 177 -0.94 9.67 0.71
C MET A 177 -1.20 8.95 -0.63
N PRO A 178 -2.28 8.16 -0.75
CA PRO A 178 -2.54 7.39 -1.96
C PRO A 178 -2.75 8.24 -3.21
N LYS A 179 -3.34 9.43 -3.07
CA LYS A 179 -3.66 10.32 -4.19
C LYS A 179 -3.53 11.80 -3.79
N PRO A 180 -2.31 12.34 -3.76
CA PRO A 180 -2.09 13.76 -3.50
C PRO A 180 -2.39 14.62 -4.74
N VAL A 181 -2.17 14.08 -5.95
CA VAL A 181 -2.35 14.80 -7.22
C VAL A 181 -3.52 14.22 -8.01
N ALA A 182 -4.50 15.05 -8.37
CA ALA A 182 -5.59 14.67 -9.26
C ALA A 182 -5.10 14.60 -10.72
N GLY A 183 -5.50 13.57 -11.47
CA GLY A 183 -5.18 13.45 -12.89
C GLY A 183 -3.80 12.88 -13.24
N ASP A 184 -2.99 12.49 -12.24
CA ASP A 184 -1.72 11.76 -12.44
C ASP A 184 -1.70 10.44 -11.64
N ASN A 185 -0.62 9.67 -11.64
CA ASN A 185 -0.49 8.46 -10.82
C ASN A 185 -0.59 8.76 -9.32
N GLY A 186 -0.99 7.75 -8.54
CA GLY A 186 -1.06 7.82 -7.08
C GLY A 186 -0.09 6.83 -6.45
N SER A 187 0.13 6.93 -5.14
CA SER A 187 1.06 6.09 -4.40
C SER A 187 0.43 4.79 -3.90
N GLY A 188 0.98 3.65 -4.33
CA GLY A 188 0.67 2.32 -3.81
C GLY A 188 1.59 1.85 -2.70
N MET A 189 1.20 0.73 -2.09
CA MET A 189 2.09 -0.16 -1.35
C MET A 189 1.97 -1.55 -1.96
N HIS A 190 2.79 -1.87 -2.96
CA HIS A 190 2.73 -3.19 -3.59
C HIS A 190 3.32 -4.23 -2.65
N VAL A 191 2.53 -5.24 -2.26
CA VAL A 191 2.94 -6.22 -1.23
C VAL A 191 3.16 -7.59 -1.85
N HIS A 192 4.43 -7.95 -1.98
CA HIS A 192 4.91 -9.27 -2.36
C HIS A 192 4.81 -10.25 -1.19
N GLN A 193 4.26 -11.44 -1.44
CA GLN A 193 3.99 -12.45 -0.43
C GLN A 193 4.41 -13.85 -0.89
N SER A 194 5.02 -14.62 0.01
CA SER A 194 5.31 -16.04 -0.22
C SER A 194 5.32 -16.82 1.11
N ILE A 195 4.85 -18.07 1.08
CA ILE A 195 4.94 -18.99 2.22
C ILE A 195 6.08 -19.99 2.00
N TRP A 196 6.82 -20.25 3.07
CA TRP A 196 7.95 -21.17 3.11
C TRP A 196 7.76 -22.21 4.21
N LYS A 197 8.44 -23.34 4.05
CA LYS A 197 8.52 -24.42 5.04
C LYS A 197 9.86 -25.12 4.96
N ASP A 198 10.50 -25.30 6.11
CA ASP A 198 11.81 -25.93 6.27
C ASP A 198 12.86 -25.34 5.30
N GLY A 199 12.81 -24.01 5.12
CA GLY A 199 13.70 -23.27 4.22
C GLY A 199 13.44 -23.46 2.72
N LYS A 200 12.27 -24.00 2.32
CA LYS A 200 11.87 -24.19 0.92
C LYS A 200 10.64 -23.36 0.55
N PRO A 201 10.61 -22.76 -0.66
CA PRO A 201 9.45 -21.99 -1.11
C PRO A 201 8.28 -22.91 -1.43
N LEU A 202 7.08 -22.58 -0.96
CA LEU A 202 5.85 -23.35 -1.24
C LEU A 202 5.06 -22.80 -2.43
N PHE A 203 5.37 -21.59 -2.89
CA PHE A 203 4.63 -20.94 -3.96
C PHE A 203 5.10 -21.33 -5.36
N ALA A 204 6.29 -21.93 -5.49
CA ALA A 204 6.78 -22.45 -6.75
C ALA A 204 6.13 -23.80 -7.10
N GLY A 205 5.72 -23.97 -8.35
CA GLY A 205 5.10 -25.20 -8.85
C GLY A 205 5.04 -25.25 -10.37
N SER A 206 4.10 -26.02 -10.91
CA SER A 206 3.95 -26.27 -12.35
C SER A 206 2.65 -25.70 -12.94
N GLY A 207 1.92 -24.88 -12.18
CA GLY A 207 0.71 -24.21 -12.61
C GLY A 207 1.00 -22.95 -13.43
N TYR A 208 -0.02 -22.10 -13.57
CA TYR A 208 0.11 -20.82 -14.25
C TYR A 208 1.28 -20.00 -13.67
N ALA A 209 2.13 -19.45 -14.55
CA ALA A 209 3.34 -18.69 -14.20
C ALA A 209 4.33 -19.42 -13.25
N ASP A 210 4.34 -20.76 -13.32
CA ASP A 210 5.09 -21.67 -12.45
C ASP A 210 4.72 -21.54 -10.96
N LEU A 211 3.46 -21.21 -10.69
CA LEU A 211 2.90 -21.23 -9.33
C LEU A 211 2.48 -22.64 -8.92
N SER A 212 2.55 -22.92 -7.62
CA SER A 212 1.94 -24.11 -7.05
C SER A 212 0.42 -23.96 -6.94
N GLU A 213 -0.29 -25.07 -6.82
CA GLU A 213 -1.73 -25.06 -6.53
C GLU A 213 -2.02 -24.34 -5.19
N MET A 214 -1.14 -24.49 -4.19
CA MET A 214 -1.23 -23.76 -2.93
C MET A 214 -1.18 -22.23 -3.14
N ALA A 215 -0.27 -21.75 -3.99
CA ALA A 215 -0.20 -20.31 -4.31
C ALA A 215 -1.47 -19.82 -5.01
N LEU A 216 -2.04 -20.62 -5.91
CA LEU A 216 -3.33 -20.29 -6.53
C LEU A 216 -4.43 -20.20 -5.47
N TYR A 217 -4.52 -21.16 -4.55
CA TYR A 217 -5.50 -21.08 -3.46
C TYR A 217 -5.29 -19.88 -2.54
N TYR A 218 -4.04 -19.53 -2.25
CA TYR A 218 -3.72 -18.31 -1.51
C TYR A 218 -4.25 -17.06 -2.24
N ILE A 219 -4.02 -16.94 -3.54
CA ILE A 219 -4.55 -15.85 -4.38
C ILE A 219 -6.08 -15.85 -4.37
N GLY A 220 -6.73 -17.02 -4.44
CA GLY A 220 -8.18 -17.13 -4.36
C GLY A 220 -8.75 -16.62 -3.04
N GLY A 221 -8.05 -16.86 -1.92
CA GLY A 221 -8.38 -16.26 -0.62
C GLY A 221 -8.28 -14.74 -0.62
N ILE A 222 -7.18 -14.18 -1.17
CA ILE A 222 -7.00 -12.72 -1.31
C ILE A 222 -8.14 -12.11 -2.14
N ILE A 223 -8.49 -12.70 -3.29
CA ILE A 223 -9.55 -12.20 -4.18
C ILE A 223 -10.92 -12.30 -3.51
N LYS A 224 -11.25 -13.43 -2.87
CA LYS A 224 -12.52 -13.65 -2.19
C LYS A 224 -12.77 -12.59 -1.10
N HIS A 225 -11.74 -12.29 -0.31
CA HIS A 225 -11.84 -11.40 0.84
C HIS A 225 -11.41 -9.96 0.55
N ALA A 226 -11.11 -9.61 -0.71
CA ALA A 226 -10.48 -8.34 -1.05
C ALA A 226 -11.24 -7.09 -0.57
N ARG A 227 -12.57 -7.12 -0.58
CA ARG A 227 -13.40 -6.01 -0.10
C ARG A 227 -13.30 -5.80 1.42
N ALA A 228 -13.26 -6.89 2.20
CA ALA A 228 -12.98 -6.81 3.63
C ALA A 228 -11.52 -6.39 3.88
N LEU A 229 -10.57 -6.89 3.07
CA LEU A 229 -9.16 -6.47 3.14
C LEU A 229 -8.98 -4.97 2.91
N ASN A 230 -9.75 -4.36 2.00
CA ASN A 230 -9.65 -2.92 1.72
C ASN A 230 -9.84 -2.07 2.99
N ALA A 231 -10.57 -2.54 3.99
CA ALA A 231 -10.69 -1.82 5.26
C ALA A 231 -9.33 -1.66 5.94
N PHE A 232 -8.43 -2.65 5.88
CA PHE A 232 -7.09 -2.59 6.47
C PHE A 232 -6.00 -2.15 5.50
N THR A 233 -6.10 -2.52 4.22
CA THR A 233 -5.08 -2.26 3.20
C THR A 233 -5.25 -0.92 2.49
N ASN A 234 -6.47 -0.36 2.53
CA ASN A 234 -6.83 0.92 1.93
C ASN A 234 -7.64 1.78 2.93
N PRO A 235 -7.09 2.06 4.12
CA PRO A 235 -7.89 2.47 5.26
C PRO A 235 -8.15 3.98 5.35
N SER A 236 -8.10 4.70 4.23
CA SER A 236 -8.37 6.15 4.19
C SER A 236 -9.38 6.49 3.11
N THR A 237 -10.08 7.62 3.25
CA THR A 237 -10.97 8.13 2.19
C THR A 237 -10.20 8.58 0.94
N ASN A 238 -8.89 8.85 1.06
CA ASN A 238 -7.99 9.19 -0.05
C ASN A 238 -7.53 7.95 -0.84
N SER A 239 -7.47 6.77 -0.21
CA SER A 239 -7.20 5.47 -0.86
C SER A 239 -8.12 5.22 -2.05
N TYR A 240 -9.39 5.55 -1.91
CA TYR A 240 -10.41 5.37 -2.95
C TYR A 240 -10.42 6.47 -4.01
N LYS A 241 -9.54 7.47 -3.90
CA LYS A 241 -9.21 8.41 -5.00
C LYS A 241 -8.08 7.86 -5.88
N ARG A 242 -7.28 6.92 -5.35
CA ARG A 242 -6.28 6.15 -6.11
C ARG A 242 -6.93 4.99 -6.85
N LEU A 243 -7.80 4.22 -6.18
CA LEU A 243 -8.49 3.03 -6.74
C LEU A 243 -9.62 3.39 -7.72
N ILE A 244 -9.27 4.15 -8.76
CA ILE A 244 -10.12 4.48 -9.89
C ILE A 244 -9.49 3.95 -11.19
N PRO A 245 -10.28 3.54 -12.20
CA PRO A 245 -9.73 3.10 -13.48
C PRO A 245 -8.85 4.17 -14.17
N GLY A 246 -7.76 3.76 -14.85
CA GLY A 246 -6.99 4.63 -15.77
C GLY A 246 -5.61 5.13 -15.30
N PHE A 247 -5.16 4.76 -14.10
CA PHE A 247 -3.87 5.21 -13.51
C PHE A 247 -3.01 4.05 -12.98
N GLU A 248 -3.01 2.90 -13.66
CA GLU A 248 -2.37 1.64 -13.20
C GLU A 248 -2.90 1.10 -11.85
N ALA A 249 -3.94 1.71 -11.29
CA ALA A 249 -4.56 1.28 -10.05
C ALA A 249 -5.36 -0.03 -10.24
N PRO A 250 -5.16 -1.03 -9.38
CA PRO A 250 -5.79 -2.34 -9.54
C PRO A 250 -7.21 -2.35 -9.00
N VAL A 251 -8.17 -1.95 -9.84
CA VAL A 251 -9.60 -1.94 -9.45
C VAL A 251 -10.24 -3.33 -9.59
N LEU A 252 -9.71 -4.15 -10.50
CA LEU A 252 -10.30 -5.42 -10.89
C LEU A 252 -9.64 -6.56 -10.12
N LEU A 253 -10.47 -7.37 -9.47
CA LEU A 253 -10.05 -8.53 -8.68
C LEU A 253 -9.76 -9.71 -9.60
N ALA A 254 -8.62 -9.63 -10.26
CA ALA A 254 -8.06 -10.66 -11.12
C ALA A 254 -6.58 -10.90 -10.78
N TYR A 255 -6.02 -11.98 -11.32
CA TYR A 255 -4.59 -12.26 -11.27
C TYR A 255 -4.00 -12.47 -12.66
N SER A 256 -2.75 -12.03 -12.85
CA SER A 256 -2.02 -12.15 -14.12
C SER A 256 -0.50 -12.03 -13.91
N ALA A 257 0.28 -12.68 -14.76
CA ALA A 257 1.74 -12.55 -14.79
C ALA A 257 2.24 -11.27 -15.48
N ARG A 258 1.44 -10.68 -16.37
CA ARG A 258 1.86 -9.53 -17.20
C ARG A 258 1.06 -8.27 -16.95
N ASN A 259 -0.18 -8.40 -16.52
CA ASN A 259 -1.09 -7.27 -16.44
C ASN A 259 -0.93 -6.48 -15.13
N ARG A 260 -0.53 -5.21 -15.25
CA ARG A 260 -0.37 -4.27 -14.12
C ARG A 260 -1.69 -3.74 -13.56
N SER A 261 -2.80 -3.92 -14.29
CA SER A 261 -4.15 -3.55 -13.85
C SER A 261 -4.83 -4.62 -13.00
N ALA A 262 -4.24 -5.82 -12.91
CA ALA A 262 -4.73 -6.89 -12.05
C ALA A 262 -4.37 -6.63 -10.58
N SER A 263 -5.29 -6.98 -9.67
CA SER A 263 -5.08 -6.89 -8.21
C SER A 263 -3.95 -7.76 -7.70
N CYS A 264 -3.78 -8.95 -8.28
CA CYS A 264 -2.70 -9.87 -7.95
C CYS A 264 -1.77 -10.07 -9.15
N ARG A 265 -0.60 -9.43 -9.15
CA ARG A 265 0.43 -9.63 -10.18
C ARG A 265 1.35 -10.79 -9.79
N ILE A 266 1.79 -11.58 -10.76
CA ILE A 266 2.79 -12.63 -10.55
C ILE A 266 4.12 -12.17 -11.18
N PRO A 267 5.07 -11.61 -10.40
CA PRO A 267 6.33 -11.14 -10.95
C PRO A 267 7.09 -12.26 -11.64
N PHE A 268 7.73 -11.93 -12.76
CA PHE A 268 8.60 -12.87 -13.45
C PHE A 268 9.80 -13.22 -12.55
N SER A 269 10.05 -14.52 -12.39
CA SER A 269 11.28 -15.03 -11.79
C SER A 269 11.60 -16.40 -12.37
N ALA A 270 12.87 -16.61 -12.72
CA ALA A 270 13.38 -17.90 -13.18
C ALA A 270 13.76 -18.85 -12.02
N SER A 271 13.79 -18.35 -10.78
CA SER A 271 14.13 -19.13 -9.59
C SER A 271 12.87 -19.49 -8.80
N PRO A 272 12.73 -20.74 -8.31
CA PRO A 272 11.68 -21.11 -7.37
C PRO A 272 11.63 -20.18 -6.14
N ASN A 273 12.80 -19.71 -5.67
CA ASN A 273 12.91 -18.83 -4.52
C ASN A 273 12.33 -17.43 -4.78
N GLY A 274 12.18 -17.02 -6.04
CA GLY A 274 11.60 -15.74 -6.40
C GLY A 274 10.10 -15.79 -6.70
N LYS A 275 9.46 -16.96 -6.63
CA LYS A 275 8.02 -17.13 -6.90
C LYS A 275 7.19 -16.59 -5.75
N ARG A 276 6.34 -15.61 -6.06
CA ARG A 276 5.53 -14.85 -5.10
C ARG A 276 4.29 -14.26 -5.80
N VAL A 277 3.29 -13.89 -5.02
CA VAL A 277 2.20 -13.02 -5.47
C VAL A 277 2.49 -11.59 -5.04
N GLU A 278 2.17 -10.61 -5.87
CA GLU A 278 2.17 -9.19 -5.53
C GLU A 278 0.74 -8.68 -5.48
N VAL A 279 0.29 -8.29 -4.28
CA VAL A 279 -1.01 -7.68 -4.06
C VAL A 279 -0.85 -6.16 -4.20
N ARG A 280 -1.48 -5.57 -5.23
CA ARG A 280 -1.19 -4.20 -5.69
C ARG A 280 -2.13 -3.13 -5.13
N PHE A 281 -3.31 -3.55 -4.63
CA PHE A 281 -4.29 -2.61 -4.13
C PHE A 281 -3.88 -1.87 -2.85
N PRO A 282 -3.08 -2.42 -1.90
CA PRO A 282 -2.75 -1.70 -0.67
C PRO A 282 -2.07 -0.35 -0.93
N ASP A 283 -2.15 0.54 0.05
CA ASP A 283 -1.45 1.83 0.06
C ASP A 283 -0.82 2.14 1.41
N ALA A 284 0.17 3.03 1.41
CA ALA A 284 1.11 3.22 2.52
C ALA A 284 0.54 4.07 3.68
N VAL A 285 -0.73 4.49 3.62
CA VAL A 285 -1.45 4.97 4.81
C VAL A 285 -1.96 3.83 5.69
N ALA A 286 -1.90 2.60 5.19
CA ALA A 286 -2.19 1.42 5.98
C ALA A 286 -1.24 1.25 7.17
N ASN A 287 -1.79 0.73 8.27
CA ASN A 287 -0.97 0.17 9.33
C ASN A 287 -0.39 -1.16 8.80
N PRO A 288 0.93 -1.27 8.57
CA PRO A 288 1.50 -2.42 7.88
C PRO A 288 1.29 -3.73 8.66
N TYR A 289 1.30 -3.69 10.00
CA TYR A 289 1.03 -4.86 10.83
C TYR A 289 -0.38 -5.41 10.58
N LEU A 290 -1.41 -4.55 10.59
CA LEU A 290 -2.79 -4.98 10.34
C LEU A 290 -2.99 -5.43 8.89
N ALA A 291 -2.47 -4.67 7.93
CA ALA A 291 -2.61 -4.96 6.50
C ALA A 291 -1.97 -6.31 6.14
N PHE A 292 -0.74 -6.57 6.60
CA PHE A 292 -0.04 -7.82 6.30
C PHE A 292 -0.69 -9.01 6.99
N SER A 293 -1.11 -8.83 8.25
CA SER A 293 -1.87 -9.86 8.98
C SER A 293 -3.16 -10.22 8.28
N ALA A 294 -3.96 -9.22 7.89
CA ALA A 294 -5.22 -9.45 7.20
C ALA A 294 -5.02 -10.19 5.88
N MET A 295 -4.01 -9.80 5.08
CA MET A 295 -3.67 -10.49 3.83
C MET A 295 -3.20 -11.94 4.07
N LEU A 296 -2.36 -12.18 5.09
CA LEU A 296 -1.94 -13.54 5.45
C LEU A 296 -3.16 -14.40 5.81
N MET A 297 -4.05 -13.88 6.68
CA MET A 297 -5.25 -14.60 7.10
C MET A 297 -6.18 -14.92 5.93
N ALA A 298 -6.37 -13.98 5.00
CA ALA A 298 -7.17 -14.20 3.78
C ALA A 298 -6.55 -15.28 2.90
N GLY A 299 -5.24 -15.23 2.68
CA GLY A 299 -4.55 -16.25 1.88
C GLY A 299 -4.57 -17.64 2.53
N LEU A 300 -4.48 -17.71 3.86
CA LEU A 300 -4.62 -18.96 4.62
C LEU A 300 -6.03 -19.54 4.54
N ASP A 301 -7.08 -18.71 4.60
CA ASP A 301 -8.46 -19.16 4.35
C ASP A 301 -8.59 -19.76 2.95
N GLY A 302 -8.00 -19.09 1.96
CA GLY A 302 -7.87 -19.56 0.59
C GLY A 302 -7.33 -20.98 0.49
N ILE A 303 -6.17 -21.23 1.12
CA ILE A 303 -5.50 -22.54 1.14
C ILE A 303 -6.36 -23.59 1.85
N GLN A 304 -6.86 -23.28 3.05
CA GLN A 304 -7.62 -24.23 3.87
C GLN A 304 -8.92 -24.68 3.20
N ASN A 305 -9.60 -23.76 2.52
CA ASN A 305 -10.86 -24.01 1.83
C ASN A 305 -10.69 -24.33 0.33
N LYS A 306 -9.45 -24.40 -0.17
CA LYS A 306 -9.12 -24.66 -1.59
C LYS A 306 -9.86 -23.72 -2.56
N ILE A 307 -9.90 -22.44 -2.22
CA ILE A 307 -10.62 -21.42 -3.01
C ILE A 307 -9.77 -21.10 -4.25
N HIS A 308 -10.22 -21.51 -5.44
CA HIS A 308 -9.51 -21.20 -6.69
C HIS A 308 -9.86 -19.78 -7.18
N PRO A 309 -8.88 -18.98 -7.66
CA PRO A 309 -9.10 -17.61 -8.13
C PRO A 309 -9.76 -17.51 -9.53
N GLY A 310 -10.33 -18.61 -10.05
CA GLY A 310 -10.71 -18.73 -11.46
C GLY A 310 -9.51 -18.78 -12.41
N ASP A 311 -9.75 -18.55 -13.70
CA ASP A 311 -8.71 -18.50 -14.73
C ASP A 311 -7.96 -17.15 -14.70
N ALA A 312 -6.68 -17.17 -15.06
CA ALA A 312 -5.86 -15.96 -15.16
C ALA A 312 -6.36 -15.02 -16.27
N MET A 313 -6.27 -13.72 -16.04
CA MET A 313 -6.76 -12.70 -16.99
C MET A 313 -5.61 -11.92 -17.63
N ASP A 314 -5.06 -12.45 -18.71
CA ASP A 314 -3.88 -11.90 -19.39
C ASP A 314 -4.16 -10.85 -20.46
N LYS A 315 -5.43 -10.62 -20.80
CA LYS A 315 -5.83 -9.49 -21.64
C LYS A 315 -5.64 -8.20 -20.86
N ASP A 316 -5.34 -7.09 -21.55
CA ASP A 316 -5.47 -5.78 -20.92
C ASP A 316 -6.90 -5.61 -20.45
N LEU A 317 -7.08 -5.35 -19.14
CA LEU A 317 -8.40 -5.32 -18.54
C LEU A 317 -9.14 -4.03 -18.89
N TYR A 318 -8.42 -2.98 -19.28
CA TYR A 318 -9.01 -1.72 -19.71
C TYR A 318 -9.65 -1.80 -21.10
N ASP A 319 -9.22 -2.76 -21.92
CA ASP A 319 -9.72 -2.99 -23.27
C ASP A 319 -10.87 -4.02 -23.32
N LEU A 320 -11.29 -4.55 -22.16
CA LEU A 320 -12.41 -5.49 -22.12
C LEU A 320 -13.74 -4.79 -22.48
N PRO A 321 -14.61 -5.44 -23.27
CA PRO A 321 -15.96 -4.93 -23.51
C PRO A 321 -16.70 -4.68 -22.18
N PRO A 322 -17.55 -3.64 -22.07
CA PRO A 322 -18.25 -3.32 -20.82
C PRO A 322 -19.06 -4.49 -20.22
N ALA A 323 -19.57 -5.39 -21.06
CA ALA A 323 -20.29 -6.58 -20.62
C ALA A 323 -19.38 -7.59 -19.90
N GLU A 324 -18.17 -7.85 -20.43
CA GLU A 324 -17.19 -8.74 -19.78
C GLU A 324 -16.63 -8.09 -18.51
N LEU A 325 -16.41 -6.77 -18.53
CA LEU A 325 -15.91 -6.02 -17.39
C LEU A 325 -16.86 -6.07 -16.18
N ALA A 326 -18.18 -6.03 -16.43
CA ALA A 326 -19.20 -6.07 -15.38
C ALA A 326 -19.26 -7.41 -14.62
N GLU A 327 -18.73 -8.48 -15.19
CA GLU A 327 -18.67 -9.80 -14.55
C GLU A 327 -17.45 -9.95 -13.63
N ILE A 328 -16.46 -9.06 -13.73
CA ILE A 328 -15.24 -9.11 -12.94
C ILE A 328 -15.47 -8.41 -11.59
N PRO A 329 -15.29 -9.10 -10.45
CA PRO A 329 -15.41 -8.47 -9.14
C PRO A 329 -14.41 -7.32 -8.98
N THR A 330 -14.81 -6.30 -8.23
CA THR A 330 -13.99 -5.11 -7.97
C THR A 330 -13.69 -4.94 -6.48
N VAL A 331 -12.57 -4.27 -6.19
CA VAL A 331 -12.29 -3.69 -4.86
C VAL A 331 -13.39 -2.70 -4.46
N CYS A 332 -13.41 -2.30 -3.19
CA CYS A 332 -14.34 -1.28 -2.70
C CYS A 332 -14.09 0.08 -3.39
N GLY A 333 -15.17 0.83 -3.62
CA GLY A 333 -15.14 2.19 -4.16
C GLY A 333 -15.13 3.30 -3.09
N SER A 334 -15.27 2.94 -1.81
CA SER A 334 -15.21 3.88 -0.69
C SER A 334 -14.78 3.19 0.61
N LEU A 335 -14.31 3.99 1.58
CA LEU A 335 -13.97 3.49 2.91
C LEU A 335 -15.21 2.95 3.64
N ARG A 336 -16.36 3.62 3.49
CA ARG A 336 -17.67 3.13 3.97
C ARG A 336 -17.95 1.71 3.50
N GLN A 337 -17.87 1.47 2.19
CA GLN A 337 -18.13 0.15 1.62
C GLN A 337 -17.15 -0.90 2.15
N ALA A 338 -15.88 -0.52 2.36
CA ALA A 338 -14.87 -1.41 2.92
C ALA A 338 -15.17 -1.79 4.37
N LEU A 339 -15.60 -0.84 5.20
CA LEU A 339 -16.02 -1.10 6.59
C LEU A 339 -17.26 -2.00 6.64
N GLU A 340 -18.26 -1.75 5.81
CA GLU A 340 -19.45 -2.61 5.69
C GLU A 340 -19.11 -4.02 5.19
N SER A 341 -18.15 -4.13 4.26
CA SER A 341 -17.67 -5.42 3.77
C SER A 341 -16.87 -6.18 4.82
N LEU A 342 -16.05 -5.47 5.61
CA LEU A 342 -15.35 -6.04 6.75
C LEU A 342 -16.35 -6.56 7.81
N ASP A 343 -17.38 -5.77 8.14
CA ASP A 343 -18.41 -6.15 9.10
C ASP A 343 -19.06 -7.50 8.73
N ALA A 344 -19.35 -7.66 7.43
CA ALA A 344 -20.03 -8.81 6.84
C ALA A 344 -19.12 -10.03 6.59
N ASP A 345 -17.80 -9.85 6.46
CA ASP A 345 -16.84 -10.89 6.07
C ASP A 345 -15.55 -10.80 6.88
N ARG A 346 -15.65 -11.00 8.21
CA ARG A 346 -14.50 -10.96 9.14
C ARG A 346 -14.11 -12.31 9.75
N ASP A 347 -14.87 -13.37 9.51
CA ASP A 347 -14.64 -14.66 10.19
C ASP A 347 -13.27 -15.26 9.87
N PHE A 348 -12.75 -15.03 8.66
CA PHE A 348 -11.41 -15.50 8.27
C PHE A 348 -10.29 -14.85 9.11
N LEU A 349 -10.47 -13.61 9.55
CA LEU A 349 -9.51 -12.87 10.38
C LEU A 349 -9.44 -13.42 11.81
N LYS A 350 -10.55 -13.97 12.30
CA LYS A 350 -10.71 -14.41 13.70
C LYS A 350 -10.15 -15.81 13.96
N LYS A 351 -9.75 -16.53 12.91
CA LYS A 351 -9.16 -17.87 13.08
C LYS A 351 -7.90 -17.78 13.94
N GLY A 352 -7.79 -18.66 14.95
CA GLY A 352 -6.66 -18.68 15.86
C GLY A 352 -6.55 -17.46 16.79
N ASP A 353 -7.65 -16.72 16.99
CA ASP A 353 -7.70 -15.51 17.82
C ASP A 353 -6.66 -14.44 17.43
N VAL A 354 -6.30 -14.42 16.13
CA VAL A 354 -5.37 -13.47 15.53
C VAL A 354 -5.97 -12.07 15.60
N PHE A 355 -7.12 -11.88 14.97
CA PHE A 355 -8.02 -10.76 15.24
C PHE A 355 -9.13 -11.20 16.18
N THR A 356 -9.68 -10.27 16.95
CA THR A 356 -10.86 -10.48 17.80
C THR A 356 -11.96 -9.53 17.37
N ASP A 357 -13.22 -9.85 17.65
CA ASP A 357 -14.34 -8.92 17.37
C ASP A 357 -14.09 -7.57 18.05
N ASP A 358 -13.60 -7.55 19.30
CA ASP A 358 -13.24 -6.31 20.01
C ASP A 358 -12.19 -5.46 19.28
N ALA A 359 -11.15 -6.08 18.72
CA ALA A 359 -10.12 -5.38 17.95
C ALA A 359 -10.65 -4.85 16.62
N ILE A 360 -11.52 -5.62 15.94
CA ILE A 360 -12.12 -5.23 14.66
C ILE A 360 -13.14 -4.11 14.87
N ASP A 361 -14.04 -4.24 15.83
CA ASP A 361 -15.05 -3.24 16.15
C ASP A 361 -14.38 -1.93 16.59
N GLY A 362 -13.39 -1.99 17.48
CA GLY A 362 -12.63 -0.81 17.89
C GLY A 362 -11.86 -0.14 16.75
N TYR A 363 -11.37 -0.92 15.77
CA TYR A 363 -10.78 -0.38 14.55
C TYR A 363 -11.83 0.30 13.66
N MET A 364 -12.98 -0.34 13.46
CA MET A 364 -14.07 0.19 12.65
C MET A 364 -14.63 1.49 13.23
N ASP A 365 -14.79 1.58 14.55
CA ASP A 365 -15.25 2.79 15.23
C ASP A 365 -14.37 4.00 14.88
N LEU A 366 -13.03 3.84 14.94
CA LEU A 366 -12.08 4.88 14.56
C LEU A 366 -12.22 5.28 13.07
N LYS A 367 -12.49 4.32 12.19
CA LYS A 367 -12.61 4.57 10.76
C LYS A 367 -13.96 5.16 10.36
N TRP A 368 -15.02 4.88 11.10
CA TRP A 368 -16.30 5.54 10.90
C TRP A 368 -16.21 7.04 11.19
N GLU A 369 -15.41 7.47 12.17
CA GLU A 369 -15.14 8.90 12.40
C GLU A 369 -14.55 9.59 11.15
N GLU A 370 -13.57 8.96 10.50
CA GLU A 370 -12.97 9.48 9.25
C GLU A 370 -13.98 9.53 8.09
N VAL A 371 -14.84 8.50 7.97
CA VAL A 371 -15.90 8.45 6.95
C VAL A 371 -16.88 9.60 7.15
N TYR A 372 -17.40 9.79 8.36
CA TYR A 372 -18.37 10.85 8.63
C TYR A 372 -17.75 12.24 8.48
N ASN A 373 -16.49 12.43 8.90
CA ASN A 373 -15.80 13.70 8.72
C ASN A 373 -15.67 14.06 7.23
N PHE A 374 -15.34 13.08 6.37
CA PHE A 374 -15.26 13.30 4.93
C PHE A 374 -16.65 13.53 4.30
N GLU A 375 -17.64 12.69 4.59
CA GLU A 375 -18.97 12.76 3.97
C GLU A 375 -19.80 13.97 4.40
N HIS A 376 -19.54 14.52 5.59
CA HIS A 376 -20.26 15.69 6.10
C HIS A 376 -19.53 17.03 5.83
N THR A 377 -18.33 16.99 5.23
CA THR A 377 -17.58 18.21 4.87
C THR A 377 -17.86 18.57 3.41
N PRO A 378 -18.44 19.75 3.11
CA PRO A 378 -18.66 20.19 1.72
C PRO A 378 -17.35 20.24 0.93
N HIS A 379 -17.35 19.69 -0.29
CA HIS A 379 -16.15 19.62 -1.12
C HIS A 379 -16.07 20.81 -2.10
N PRO A 380 -14.89 21.41 -2.36
CA PRO A 380 -14.77 22.56 -3.28
C PRO A 380 -15.39 22.34 -4.67
N VAL A 381 -15.30 21.12 -5.21
CA VAL A 381 -15.91 20.77 -6.52
C VAL A 381 -17.44 20.88 -6.51
N GLU A 382 -18.10 20.70 -5.36
CA GLU A 382 -19.56 20.82 -5.24
C GLU A 382 -20.02 22.26 -5.45
N TRP A 383 -19.19 23.24 -5.11
CA TRP A 383 -19.47 24.65 -5.38
C TRP A 383 -19.47 24.94 -6.89
N GLN A 384 -18.54 24.35 -7.64
CA GLN A 384 -18.53 24.45 -9.10
C GLN A 384 -19.79 23.82 -9.72
N MET A 385 -20.27 22.71 -9.17
CA MET A 385 -21.41 21.97 -9.72
C MET A 385 -22.77 22.54 -9.30
N TYR A 386 -22.90 23.01 -8.06
CA TYR A 386 -24.21 23.21 -7.43
C TYR A 386 -24.46 24.62 -6.88
N TYR A 387 -23.45 25.51 -6.82
CA TYR A 387 -23.63 26.84 -6.20
C TYR A 387 -24.72 27.70 -6.86
N SER A 388 -24.92 27.54 -8.17
CA SER A 388 -25.93 28.28 -8.95
C SER A 388 -27.17 27.45 -9.30
N SER A 389 -27.38 26.32 -8.62
CA SER A 389 -28.56 25.45 -8.87
C SER A 389 -29.88 26.12 -8.53
#